data_AF-A0AAV8YXW6-F1
#
_entry.id   AF-A0AAV8YXW6-F1
#
_cell.length_a   1.000
_cell.length_b   1.000
_cell.length_c   1.000
_cell.angle_alpha   90.00
_cell.angle_beta   90.00
_cell.angle_gamma   90.00
#
_symmetry.space_group_name_H-M   'P 1'
#
loop_
_entity.id
_entity.type
_entity.pdbx_description
1 polymer ?
#
loop_
_entity_poly.entity_id
_entity_poly.type
_entity_poly.pdbx_seq_one_letter_code
_entity_poly.pdbx_strand_id
1 'polypeptide(L)' 'MHFPTWIDLKGEDAVPETVHHVVVPVGPQNDKSWHNLKRHILTDGVHAQDNVRPGNNTP' A
#
# COMPACT_ATOMS: atom_id res chain seq x y z
N MET A 1 16.10 2.01 13.22
CA MET A 1 15.27 0.80 13.36
C MET A 1 14.07 0.96 12.44
N HIS A 2 13.78 0.01 11.55
CA HIS A 2 12.58 0.03 10.71
C HIS A 2 11.61 -1.00 11.26
N PHE A 3 10.53 -0.53 11.89
CA PHE A 3 9.44 -1.39 12.32
C PHE A 3 8.43 -1.48 11.17
N PRO A 4 7.95 -2.68 10.81
CA PRO A 4 6.93 -2.82 9.78
C PRO A 4 5.67 -2.06 10.20
N THR A 5 5.10 -1.32 9.27
CA THR A 5 3.80 -0.68 9.49
C THR A 5 2.72 -1.75 9.42
N TRP A 6 1.96 -1.89 10.49
CA TRP A 6 0.78 -2.76 10.52
C TRP A 6 -0.37 -2.01 9.88
N ILE A 7 -0.89 -2.55 8.78
CA ILE A 7 -2.06 -2.02 8.10
C ILE A 7 -3.15 -3.06 8.24
N ASP A 8 -4.17 -2.73 9.02
CA ASP A 8 -5.38 -3.53 9.11
C ASP A 8 -6.28 -3.19 7.92
N LEU A 9 -6.54 -4.19 7.08
CA LEU A 9 -7.36 -4.03 5.87
C LEU A 9 -8.85 -4.34 6.13
N LYS A 10 -9.22 -4.67 7.37
CA LYS A 10 -10.61 -4.98 7.76
C LYS A 10 -10.93 -4.34 9.11
N GLY A 11 -12.02 -3.56 9.20
CA GLY A 11 -12.52 -3.13 10.52
C GLY A 11 -12.92 -4.33 11.38
N GLU A 12 -12.81 -4.18 12.71
CA GLU A 12 -13.16 -5.18 13.74
C GLU A 12 -14.50 -5.88 13.44
N ASP A 13 -15.49 -5.10 13.02
CA ASP A 13 -16.88 -5.49 12.72
C ASP A 13 -17.02 -6.50 11.57
N ALA A 14 -15.96 -6.67 10.77
CA ALA A 14 -16.00 -7.42 9.54
C ALA A 14 -15.29 -8.78 9.67
N VAL A 15 -14.58 -9.07 10.76
CA VAL A 15 -13.74 -10.26 10.96
C VAL A 15 -14.61 -11.45 11.41
N PRO A 16 -14.82 -12.50 10.59
CA PRO A 16 -15.51 -13.72 11.03
C PRO A 16 -14.68 -14.48 12.08
N GLU A 17 -15.28 -15.42 12.80
CA GLU A 17 -14.59 -16.25 13.82
C GLU A 17 -13.35 -17.01 13.28
N THR A 18 -13.24 -17.20 11.97
CA THR A 18 -12.07 -17.83 11.33
C THR A 18 -11.45 -16.90 10.27
N VAL A 19 -10.30 -16.30 10.59
CA VAL A 19 -9.52 -15.48 9.65
C VAL A 19 -8.16 -16.09 9.35
N HIS A 20 -7.88 -16.22 8.06
CA HIS A 20 -6.58 -16.59 7.55
C HIS A 20 -5.70 -15.33 7.50
N HIS A 21 -4.73 -15.25 8.41
CA HIS A 21 -3.78 -14.15 8.43
C HIS A 21 -2.69 -14.41 7.40
N VAL A 22 -2.44 -13.46 6.51
CA VAL A 22 -1.34 -13.50 5.56
C VAL A 22 -0.47 -12.28 5.79
N VAL A 23 0.84 -12.52 5.92
CA VAL A 23 1.84 -11.46 5.96
C VAL A 23 2.41 -11.32 4.56
N VAL A 24 2.24 -10.14 3.96
CA VAL A 24 2.87 -9.81 2.67
C VAL A 24 3.95 -8.76 2.90
N PRO A 25 5.23 -9.09 2.65
CA PRO A 25 6.29 -8.09 2.66
C PRO A 25 6.12 -7.16 1.45
N VAL A 26 5.59 -5.96 1.68
CA VAL A 26 5.48 -4.92 0.65
C VAL A 26 6.65 -3.95 0.80
N GLY A 27 7.62 -4.04 -0.11
CA GLY A 27 8.75 -3.13 -0.16
C GLY A 27 8.60 -2.15 -1.33
N PRO A 28 8.07 -0.93 -1.14
CA PRO A 28 7.88 0.03 -2.24
C PRO A 28 9.21 0.49 -2.86
N GLN A 29 10.35 0.23 -2.21
CA GLN A 29 11.68 0.46 -2.76
C GLN A 29 12.16 -0.68 -3.67
N ASN A 30 11.73 -1.91 -3.40
CA ASN A 30 12.15 -3.10 -4.15
C ASN A 30 11.18 -3.40 -5.30
N ASP A 31 9.88 -3.23 -5.06
CA ASP A 31 8.84 -3.40 -6.08
C ASP A 31 8.44 -2.04 -6.67
N LYS A 32 8.88 -1.82 -7.91
CA LYS A 32 8.54 -0.66 -8.73
C LYS A 32 7.62 -1.03 -9.90
N SER A 33 7.06 -2.23 -9.92
CA SER A 33 6.19 -2.71 -11.01
C SER A 33 4.96 -1.81 -11.20
N TRP A 34 4.50 -1.18 -10.12
CA TRP A 34 3.39 -0.22 -10.13
C TRP A 34 3.63 1.00 -11.04
N HIS A 35 4.88 1.39 -11.29
CA HIS A 35 5.21 2.49 -12.23
C HIS A 35 4.72 2.21 -13.66
N ASN A 36 4.64 0.93 -14.04
CA ASN A 36 4.39 0.51 -15.42
C ASN A 36 2.99 -0.10 -15.60
N LEU A 37 2.08 0.09 -14.64
CA LEU A 37 0.71 -0.43 -14.76
C LEU A 37 -0.03 0.29 -15.89
N LYS A 38 -0.45 -0.48 -16.91
CA LYS A 38 -1.28 0.05 -18.02
C LYS A 38 -2.61 0.61 -17.53
N ARG A 39 -3.14 0.05 -16.45
CA ARG A 39 -4.35 0.52 -15.77
C ARG A 39 -3.99 0.91 -14.35
N HIS A 40 -4.04 2.21 -14.06
CA HIS A 40 -3.84 2.70 -12.71
C HIS A 40 -4.95 2.22 -11.78
N ILE A 41 -4.56 1.89 -10.55
CA ILE A 41 -5.47 1.50 -9.49
C ILE A 41 -6.24 2.76 -9.07
N LEU A 42 -7.58 2.64 -8.96
CA LEU A 42 -8.41 3.72 -8.42
C LEU A 42 -8.12 3.83 -6.93
N THR A 43 -7.71 5.01 -6.48
CA THR A 43 -7.47 5.31 -5.06
C THR A 43 -8.60 6.17 -4.51
N ASP A 44 -8.61 6.35 -3.19
CA ASP A 44 -9.50 7.28 -2.48
C ASP A 44 -9.15 8.77 -2.71
N GLY A 45 -8.04 9.05 -3.41
CA GLY A 45 -7.61 10.39 -3.79
C GLY A 45 -6.95 11.21 -2.67
N VAL A 46 -6.65 10.62 -1.51
CA VAL A 46 -6.10 11.37 -0.36
C VAL A 46 -4.80 12.12 -0.67
N HIS A 47 -3.97 11.57 -1.57
CA HIS A 47 -2.70 12.17 -2.03
C HIS A 47 -2.77 12.82 -3.41
N ALA A 48 -3.97 13.08 -3.95
CA ALA A 48 -4.12 13.59 -5.32
C ALA A 48 -3.44 14.96 -5.54
N GLN A 49 -3.29 15.77 -4.49
CA GLN A 49 -2.67 17.09 -4.54
C GLN A 49 -1.18 17.10 -4.18
N ASP A 50 -0.66 16.00 -3.66
CA ASP A 50 0.72 15.90 -3.18
C ASP A 50 1.75 15.82 -4.32
N ASN A 51 1.28 15.75 -5.57
CA ASN A 51 2.09 15.62 -6.78
C ASN A 51 3.15 14.49 -6.69
N VAL A 52 2.79 13.40 -6.01
CA VAL A 52 3.65 12.22 -5.86
C VAL A 52 3.80 11.53 -7.20
N ARG A 53 5.03 11.34 -7.65
CA ARG A 53 5.38 10.64 -8.89
C ARG A 53 6.65 9.82 -8.68
N PRO A 54 6.87 8.75 -9.47
CA PRO A 54 8.15 8.05 -9.49
C PRO A 54 9.32 9.03 -9.61
N GLY A 55 10.26 8.96 -8.67
CA GLY A 55 11.43 9.84 -8.62
C GLY A 55 11.23 11.19 -7.90
N ASN A 56 9.99 11.61 -7.61
CA ASN A 56 9.70 12.97 -7.14
C ASN A 56 9.79 13.17 -5.61
N ASN A 57 10.23 12.17 -4.83
CA ASN A 57 10.43 12.25 -3.37
C ASN A 57 11.52 11.27 -2.89
N THR A 58 12.38 10.80 -3.80
CA THR A 58 13.58 10.03 -3.44
C THR A 58 14.65 11.01 -2.97
N PRO A 59 15.30 10.80 -1.81
CA PRO A 59 16.46 11.60 -1.40
C PRO A 59 17.58 11.59 -2.45
#